data_AF-A0AAV4ZGQ7-F1
#
_entry.id   AF-A0AAV4ZGQ7-F1
#
_cell.length_a   1.000
_cell.length_b   1.000
_cell.length_c   1.000
_cell.angle_alpha   90.00
_cell.angle_beta   90.00
_cell.angle_gamma   90.00
#
_symmetry.space_group_name_H-M   'P 1'
#
loop_
_entity.id
_entity.type
_entity.pdbx_description
1 polymer ?
#
loop_
_entity_poly.entity_id
_entity_poly.type
_entity_poly.pdbx_seq_one_letter_code
_entity_poly.pdbx_strand_id
1 'polypeptide(L)' 'MITSMGPKVTPGEVRDLLRRRIEEAGSTRAASRALGVSAAYLIDVRHGRRAAGDRLLSGLGLERVVVPVEPAEGAAHVA' A
#
# COMPACT_ATOMS: atom_id res chain seq x y z
N MET A 1 -9.07 -25.56 8.37
CA MET A 1 -8.24 -24.80 7.41
C MET A 1 -8.86 -23.43 7.25
N ILE A 2 -8.18 -22.37 7.68
CA ILE A 2 -8.71 -20.99 7.64
C ILE A 2 -8.15 -20.31 6.41
N THR A 3 -8.89 -20.37 5.30
CA THR A 3 -8.59 -19.58 4.10
C THR A 3 -9.11 -18.17 4.31
N SER A 4 -8.37 -17.34 5.04
CA SER A 4 -8.68 -15.92 5.20
C SER A 4 -7.99 -15.12 4.09
N MET A 5 -8.36 -15.37 2.82
CA MET A 5 -7.95 -14.51 1.71
C MET A 5 -8.87 -13.29 1.71
N GLY A 6 -8.50 -12.26 2.47
CA GLY A 6 -9.11 -10.94 2.35
C GLY A 6 -8.96 -10.38 0.92
N PRO A 7 -9.74 -9.35 0.55
CA PRO A 7 -9.63 -8.72 -0.76
C PRO A 7 -8.19 -8.23 -0.98
N LYS A 8 -7.58 -8.66 -2.09
CA LYS A 8 -6.24 -8.19 -2.48
C LYS A 8 -6.37 -6.79 -3.04
N VAL A 9 -5.58 -5.87 -2.50
CA VAL A 9 -5.54 -4.48 -2.95
C VAL A 9 -4.31 -4.26 -3.81
N THR A 10 -4.52 -3.70 -5.00
CA THR A 10 -3.48 -3.34 -5.96
C THR A 10 -2.83 -2.00 -5.60
N PRO A 11 -1.61 -1.70 -6.10
CA PRO A 11 -0.99 -0.39 -5.91
C PRO A 11 -1.81 0.78 -6.47
N GLY A 12 -2.67 0.54 -7.46
CA GLY A 12 -3.62 1.53 -7.97
C GLY A 12 -4.67 1.90 -6.93
N GLU A 13 -5.32 0.89 -6.35
CA GLU A 13 -6.35 1.06 -5.33
C GLU A 13 -5.79 1.71 -4.05
N VAL A 14 -4.54 1.40 -3.66
CA VAL A 14 -3.87 2.09 -2.54
C VAL A 14 -3.76 3.60 -2.82
N ARG A 15 -3.44 4.00 -4.06
CA ARG A 15 -3.36 5.42 -4.43
C ARG A 15 -4.72 6.10 -4.45
N ASP A 16 -5.76 5.40 -4.86
CA ASP A 16 -7.14 5.92 -4.81
C ASP A 16 -7.63 6.08 -3.37
N LEU A 17 -7.32 5.13 -2.48
CA LEU A 17 -7.57 5.23 -1.04
C LEU A 17 -6.84 6.43 -0.43
N LEU A 18 -5.56 6.62 -0.79
CA LEU A 18 -4.79 7.79 -0.37
C LEU A 18 -5.40 9.10 -0.85
N ARG A 19 -5.88 9.17 -2.09
CA ARG A 19 -6.58 10.35 -2.63
C ARG A 19 -7.80 10.69 -1.78
N ARG A 20 -8.69 9.72 -1.55
CA ARG A 20 -9.90 9.90 -0.73
C ARG A 20 -9.55 10.36 0.68
N ARG A 21 -8.54 9.75 1.30
CA ARG A 21 -8.09 10.12 2.65
C ARG A 21 -7.55 11.54 2.72
N ILE A 22 -6.90 12.03 1.66
CA ILE A 22 -6.42 13.41 1.55
C ILE A 22 -7.60 14.38 1.40
N GLU A 23 -8.59 14.02 0.59
CA GLU A 23 -9.82 14.80 0.40
C GLU A 23 -10.62 14.91 1.70
N GLU A 24 -10.83 13.79 2.40
CA GLU A 24 -11.50 13.75 3.71
C GLU A 24 -10.78 14.57 4.78
N ALA A 25 -9.44 14.55 4.78
CA ALA A 25 -8.64 15.36 5.69
C ALA A 25 -8.56 16.84 5.27
N GLY A 26 -9.03 17.19 4.07
CA GLY A 26 -8.99 18.52 3.47
C GLY A 26 -7.60 18.97 2.98
N SER A 27 -6.52 18.28 3.34
CA SER A 27 -5.19 18.55 2.81
C SER A 27 -4.21 17.40 3.02
N THR A 28 -3.18 17.37 2.17
CA THR A 28 -2.06 16.41 2.30
C THR A 28 -1.36 16.50 3.65
N ARG A 29 -1.19 17.71 4.20
CA ARG A 29 -0.56 17.91 5.52
C ARG A 29 -1.42 17.38 6.67
N ALA A 30 -2.74 17.55 6.58
CA ALA A 30 -3.66 17.01 7.58
C ALA A 30 -3.68 15.47 7.52
N ALA A 31 -3.77 14.90 6.32
CA ALA A 31 -3.72 13.46 6.12
C ALA A 31 -2.39 12.85 6.59
N SER A 32 -1.26 13.48 6.28
CA SER A 32 0.05 12.96 6.71
C SER A 32 0.20 12.94 8.23
N ARG A 33 -0.32 13.96 8.94
CA ARG A 33 -0.35 13.99 10.40
C ARG A 33 -1.25 12.89 10.96
N ALA A 34 -2.45 12.73 10.40
CA ALA A 34 -3.39 11.69 10.83
C ALA A 34 -2.84 10.28 10.62
N LEU A 35 -2.08 10.06 9.54
CA LEU A 35 -1.43 8.79 9.21
C LEU A 35 -0.05 8.62 9.89
N GLY A 36 0.44 9.64 10.60
CA GLY A 36 1.72 9.62 11.30
C GLY A 36 2.93 9.44 10.37
N VAL A 37 2.89 10.02 9.17
CA VAL A 37 3.96 10.00 8.16
C VAL A 37 4.31 11.41 7.69
N SER A 38 5.46 11.58 7.00
CA SER A 38 5.82 12.87 6.43
C SER A 38 4.98 13.18 5.18
N ALA A 39 4.70 14.47 4.95
CA ALA A 39 3.94 14.91 3.77
C ALA A 39 4.68 14.61 2.45
N ALA A 40 6.01 14.73 2.44
CA ALA A 40 6.83 14.38 1.28
C ALA A 40 6.71 12.89 0.94
N TYR A 41 6.80 12.02 1.95
CA TYR A 41 6.60 10.59 1.78
C TYR A 41 5.19 10.26 1.25
N LEU A 42 4.16 10.88 1.82
CA LEU A 42 2.77 10.69 1.36
C LEU A 42 2.59 11.07 -0.12
N ILE A 43 3.21 12.19 -0.54
CA ILE A 43 3.20 12.66 -1.94
C ILE A 43 3.95 11.68 -2.85
N ASP A 44 5.12 11.19 -2.45
CA ASP A 44 5.89 10.23 -3.24
C ASP A 44 5.14 8.93 -3.45
N VAL A 45 4.46 8.42 -2.42
CA VAL A 45 3.62 7.22 -2.53
C VAL A 45 2.40 7.48 -3.42
N ARG A 46 1.72 8.62 -3.26
CA ARG A 46 0.59 9.01 -4.10
C ARG A 46 0.97 9.05 -5.58
N HIS A 47 2.16 9.57 -5.92
CA HIS A 47 2.65 9.61 -7.29
C HIS A 47 3.30 8.31 -7.77
N GLY A 48 3.37 7.28 -6.92
CA GLY A 48 4.02 6.01 -7.25
C GLY A 48 5.54 6.07 -7.36
N ARG A 49 6.16 7.16 -6.89
CA ARG A 49 7.63 7.29 -6.82
C ARG A 49 8.23 6.42 -5.71
N ARG A 50 7.42 6.05 -4.73
CA ARG A 50 7.82 5.17 -3.62
C ARG A 50 6.71 4.19 -3.28
N ALA A 51 7.07 2.99 -2.85
CA ALA A 51 6.13 2.01 -2.34
C ALA A 51 5.52 2.46 -0.99
N ALA A 52 4.25 2.12 -0.78
CA ALA A 52 3.59 2.26 0.51
C ALA A 52 4.23 1.28 1.51
N GLY A 53 4.74 1.82 2.60
CA GLY A 53 5.35 1.05 3.68
C GLY A 53 4.31 0.69 4.72
N ASP A 54 4.68 -0.23 5.60
CA ASP A 54 3.76 -0.86 6.55
C ASP A 54 3.04 0.16 7.43
N ARG A 55 3.74 1.20 7.93
CA ARG A 55 3.12 2.26 8.73
C ARG A 55 1.98 2.99 8.00
N LEU A 56 2.17 3.27 6.71
CA LEU A 56 1.14 3.95 5.91
C LEU A 56 -0.02 3.01 5.61
N LEU A 57 0.28 1.76 5.25
CA LEU A 57 -0.73 0.73 5.00
C LEU A 57 -1.59 0.49 6.24
N SER A 58 -0.98 0.33 7.42
CA SER A 58 -1.70 0.18 8.68
C SER A 58 -2.57 1.40 8.99
N GLY A 59 -2.09 2.62 8.70
CA GLY A 59 -2.90 3.84 8.84
C GLY A 59 -4.12 3.90 7.90
N LEU A 60 -4.11 3.12 6.82
CA LEU A 60 -5.23 2.92 5.90
C LEU A 60 -6.07 1.67 6.24
N GLY A 61 -5.76 0.96 7.33
CA GLY A 61 -6.40 -0.31 7.66
C GLY A 61 -5.98 -1.47 6.75
N LEU A 62 -4.84 -1.35 6.08
CA LEU A 62 -4.28 -2.36 5.19
C LEU A 62 -3.08 -3.05 5.84
N GLU A 63 -2.85 -4.29 5.44
CA GLU A 63 -1.69 -5.08 5.84
C GLU A 63 -0.97 -5.63 4.59
N ARG A 64 0.36 -5.60 4.62
CA ARG A 64 1.18 -6.18 3.54
C ARG A 64 1.41 -7.65 3.82
N VAL A 65 0.85 -8.50 2.96
CA VAL A 65 1.07 -9.96 3.00
C VAL A 65 1.98 -10.37 1.84
N VAL A 66 3.09 -11.03 2.16
CA VAL A 66 3.98 -11.64 1.16
C VAL A 66 3.57 -13.10 1.01
N VAL A 67 3.06 -13.45 -0.15
CA VAL A 67 2.67 -14.84 -0.47
C VAL A 67 3.78 -15.43 -1.36
N PRO A 68 4.42 -16.53 -0.95
CA PRO A 68 5.32 -17.25 -1.85
C PRO A 68 4.51 -17.74 -3.04
N VAL A 69 4.92 -17.33 -4.23
CA VAL A 69 4.40 -17.93 -5.46
C VAL A 69 5.26 -19.14 -5.74
N GLU A 70 4.62 -20.30 -5.87
CA GLU A 70 5.32 -21.44 -6.49
C GLU A 70 5.80 -20.95 -7.86
N PRO A 71 7.08 -21.18 -8.21
CA PRO A 71 7.55 -20.84 -9.53
C PRO A 71 6.65 -21.57 -10.53
N ALA A 72 6.01 -20.84 -11.42
CA ALA A 72 5.26 -21.45 -12.51
C ALA A 72 6.18 -22.47 -13.18
N GLU A 73 5.73 -23.72 -13.29
CA GLU A 73 6.50 -24.79 -13.94
C GLU A 73 7.09 -24.26 -15.26
N GLY A 74 8.42 -24.14 -15.32
CA GLY A 74 9.13 -23.65 -16.51
C GLY A 74 10.00 -22.39 -16.33
N ALA A 75 9.96 -21.69 -15.19
CA ALA A 75 10.94 -20.64 -14.92
C ALA A 75 12.29 -21.26 -14.54
N ALA A 76 13.12 -21.55 -15.55
CA ALA A 76 14.45 -22.13 -15.38
C ALA A 76 15.27 -21.33 -14.36
N HIS A 77 15.67 -21.99 -13.27
CA HIS A 77 16.66 -21.48 -12.32
C HIS A 77 18.03 -21.51 -13.01
N VAL A 78 18.49 -20.36 -13.50
CA VAL A 78 19.88 -20.18 -13.94
C VAL A 78 20.71 -19.82 -12.72
N ALA A 79 21.56 -20.76 -12.32
CA ALA A 79 22.56 -20.64 -11.26
C ALA A 79 23.75 -19.77 -11.71
#